data_AF-A0A8H6PDU9-F1
#
_entry.id   AF-A0A8H6PDU9-F1
#
_cell.length_a   1.000
_cell.length_b   1.000
_cell.length_c   1.000
_cell.angle_alpha   90.00
_cell.angle_beta   90.00
_cell.angle_gamma   90.00
#
_symmetry.space_group_name_H-M   'P 1'
#
loop_
_entity.id
_entity.type
_entity.pdbx_description
1 polymer ?
#
loop_
_entity_poly.entity_id
_entity_poly.type
_entity_poly.pdbx_seq_one_letter_code
_entity_poly.pdbx_strand_id
1 'polypeptide(L)'
;MARPSLSRSNPLGFTPWPVTIITSVVYLAIVVPLLVVHHVVPSAPRSSPDGLNLTEAWADLQTLTNGFHPYNSHRNDEVHSWLLKRIHALIDSAPPASEYESVHEEKPAVFVFDDTQSNLTFSGRGSGLGVYFESTNIMVYIRGWEEERERWWEDPHGRPAGKGGVLVNAHYDSVSTGYGATDDGVGVVSCLQLIKRIS
;
A
#
# COMPACT_ATOMS: atom_id res chain seq x y z
N MET A 1 -70.79 12.56 26.28
CA MET A 1 -69.80 11.84 25.44
C MET A 1 -68.76 12.85 24.98
N ALA A 2 -67.54 12.80 25.52
CA ALA A 2 -66.43 13.64 25.05
C ALA A 2 -65.78 12.97 23.83
N ARG A 3 -65.63 13.71 22.72
CA ARG A 3 -64.93 13.23 21.53
C ARG A 3 -63.41 13.21 21.81
N PRO A 4 -62.67 12.16 21.43
CA PRO A 4 -61.23 12.16 21.59
C PRO A 4 -60.62 13.22 20.66
N SER A 5 -59.87 14.14 21.25
CA SER A 5 -59.02 15.08 20.50
C SER A 5 -57.87 14.30 19.88
N LEU A 6 -57.84 14.21 18.55
CA LEU A 6 -56.66 13.76 17.84
C LEU A 6 -55.60 14.85 17.98
N SER A 7 -54.58 14.58 18.80
CA SER A 7 -53.38 15.41 18.89
C SER A 7 -52.81 15.59 17.48
N ARG A 8 -52.79 16.83 16.98
CA ARG A 8 -52.13 17.16 15.73
C ARG A 8 -50.62 17.07 15.96
N SER A 9 -50.05 15.89 15.69
CA SER A 9 -48.60 15.70 15.72
C SER A 9 -47.95 16.64 14.70
N ASN A 10 -47.09 17.54 15.18
CA ASN A 10 -46.28 18.43 14.34
C ASN A 10 -44.97 17.69 13.96
N PRO A 11 -44.82 17.22 12.71
CA PRO A 11 -43.66 16.43 12.29
C PRO A 11 -42.36 17.24 12.19
N LEU A 12 -42.42 18.57 12.35
CA LEU A 12 -41.26 19.47 12.37
C LEU A 12 -41.12 20.19 13.71
N GLY A 13 -41.83 19.73 14.75
CA GLY A 13 -41.72 20.31 16.09
C GLY A 13 -40.38 20.00 16.75
N PHE A 14 -39.86 20.92 17.55
CA PHE A 14 -38.68 20.69 18.40
C PHE A 14 -39.02 19.82 19.61
N THR A 15 -39.51 18.61 19.37
CA THR A 15 -39.75 17.58 20.38
C THR A 15 -38.82 16.39 20.14
N PRO A 16 -38.55 15.55 21.16
CA PRO A 16 -37.53 14.52 21.05
C PRO A 16 -37.69 13.58 19.84
N TRP A 17 -38.93 13.22 19.49
CA TRP A 17 -39.22 12.28 18.41
C TRP A 17 -38.93 12.84 17.00
N PRO A 18 -39.54 13.96 16.55
CA PRO A 18 -39.20 14.58 15.27
C PRO A 18 -37.72 14.93 15.15
N VAL A 19 -37.11 15.48 16.21
CA VAL A 19 -35.68 15.85 16.19
C VAL A 19 -34.82 14.60 16.03
N THR A 20 -35.10 13.51 16.76
CA THR A 20 -34.35 12.25 16.62
C THR A 20 -34.48 11.68 15.22
N ILE A 21 -35.69 11.62 14.66
CA ILE A 21 -35.93 11.08 13.31
C ILE A 21 -35.20 11.91 12.26
N ILE A 22 -35.38 13.24 12.27
CA ILE A 22 -34.74 14.13 11.29
C ILE A 22 -33.21 14.05 11.42
N THR A 23 -32.70 14.07 12.64
CA THR A 23 -31.26 13.96 12.90
C THR A 23 -30.72 12.62 12.40
N SER A 24 -31.36 11.50 12.73
CA SER A 24 -30.97 10.17 12.23
C SER A 24 -30.99 10.10 10.71
N VAL A 25 -32.01 10.67 10.05
CA VAL A 25 -32.08 10.72 8.58
C VAL A 25 -30.93 11.53 8.01
N VAL A 26 -30.60 12.69 8.58
CA VAL A 26 -29.45 13.51 8.13
C VAL A 26 -28.14 12.77 8.32
N TYR A 27 -27.92 12.15 9.49
CA TYR A 27 -26.72 11.34 9.73
C TYR A 27 -26.62 10.17 8.75
N LEU A 28 -27.71 9.44 8.49
CA LEU A 28 -27.71 8.36 7.50
C LEU A 28 -27.46 8.88 6.08
N ALA A 29 -28.06 10.01 5.71
CA ALA A 29 -27.86 10.65 4.40
C ALA A 29 -26.43 11.14 4.17
N ILE A 30 -25.64 11.34 5.23
CA ILE A 30 -24.21 11.69 5.14
C ILE A 30 -23.35 10.42 5.21
N VAL A 31 -23.58 9.56 6.21
CA VAL A 31 -22.75 8.37 6.46
C VAL A 31 -22.88 7.35 5.34
N VAL A 32 -24.08 7.09 4.82
CA VAL A 32 -24.27 6.07 3.78
C VAL A 32 -23.51 6.43 2.50
N PRO A 33 -23.63 7.64 1.92
CA PRO A 33 -22.81 8.03 0.77
C PRO A 33 -21.31 8.00 1.07
N LEU A 34 -20.88 8.46 2.26
CA LEU A 34 -19.47 8.38 2.65
C LEU A 34 -18.98 6.92 2.65
N LEU A 35 -19.76 6.00 3.23
CA LEU A 35 -19.40 4.59 3.23
C LEU A 35 -19.36 4.01 1.81
N VAL A 36 -20.33 4.34 0.97
CA VAL A 36 -20.35 3.86 -0.42
C VAL A 36 -19.15 4.40 -1.21
N VAL A 37 -18.89 5.70 -1.15
CA VAL A 37 -17.81 6.35 -1.90
C VAL A 37 -16.43 5.89 -1.41
N HIS A 38 -16.26 5.65 -0.12
CA HIS A 38 -14.95 5.29 0.45
C HIS A 38 -14.70 3.78 0.61
N HIS A 39 -15.74 2.93 0.62
CA HIS A 39 -15.56 1.49 0.78
C HIS A 39 -15.96 0.64 -0.43
N VAL A 40 -16.69 1.20 -1.42
CA VAL A 40 -16.92 0.47 -2.67
C VAL A 40 -15.73 0.70 -3.59
N VAL A 41 -14.77 -0.21 -3.52
CA VAL A 41 -13.72 -0.32 -4.54
C VAL A 41 -14.31 -0.86 -5.84
N PRO A 42 -13.68 -0.55 -7.00
CA PRO A 42 -14.05 -1.18 -8.26
C PRO A 42 -14.11 -2.70 -8.11
N SER A 43 -15.11 -3.34 -8.73
CA SER A 43 -15.19 -4.80 -8.76
C SER A 43 -13.89 -5.39 -9.30
N ALA A 44 -13.41 -6.46 -8.67
CA ALA A 44 -12.22 -7.16 -9.14
C ALA A 44 -12.36 -7.52 -10.62
N PRO A 45 -11.29 -7.37 -11.43
CA PRO A 45 -11.30 -7.77 -12.83
C PRO A 45 -11.75 -9.24 -12.97
N ARG A 46 -12.59 -9.52 -13.98
CA ARG A 46 -13.07 -10.89 -14.25
C ARG A 46 -12.00 -11.79 -14.87
N SER A 47 -10.94 -11.20 -15.41
CA SER A 47 -9.80 -11.88 -16.02
C SER A 47 -8.52 -11.28 -15.45
N SER A 48 -7.47 -12.11 -15.38
CA SER A 48 -6.14 -11.62 -15.03
C SER A 48 -5.66 -10.65 -16.12
N PRO A 49 -5.15 -9.45 -15.76
CA PRO A 49 -4.49 -8.59 -16.72
C PRO A 49 -3.30 -9.29 -17.38
N ASP A 50 -3.03 -8.95 -18.63
CA ASP A 50 -1.88 -9.49 -19.36
C ASP A 50 -0.57 -9.10 -18.66
N GLY A 51 0.32 -10.08 -18.51
CA GLY A 51 1.62 -9.93 -17.85
C GLY A 51 1.63 -10.19 -16.34
N LEU A 52 0.47 -10.36 -15.69
CA LEU A 52 0.42 -10.75 -14.27
C LEU A 52 0.60 -12.27 -14.12
N ASN A 53 1.56 -12.70 -13.30
CA ASN A 53 1.78 -14.12 -13.01
C ASN A 53 1.36 -14.47 -11.57
N LEU A 54 0.09 -14.84 -11.41
CA LEU A 54 -0.47 -15.19 -10.10
C LEU A 54 0.19 -16.42 -9.46
N THR A 55 0.64 -17.39 -10.27
CA THR A 55 1.34 -18.58 -9.77
C THR A 55 2.68 -18.22 -9.16
N GLU A 56 3.43 -17.35 -9.83
CA GLU A 56 4.70 -16.82 -9.32
C GLU A 56 4.49 -15.96 -8.08
N ALA A 57 3.51 -15.05 -8.10
CA ALA A 57 3.16 -14.23 -6.94
C ALA A 57 2.77 -15.09 -5.72
N TRP A 58 2.03 -16.18 -5.94
CA TRP A 58 1.68 -17.13 -4.91
C TRP A 58 2.89 -17.92 -4.37
N ALA A 59 3.86 -18.25 -5.21
CA ALA A 59 5.10 -18.88 -4.79
C ALA A 59 5.98 -17.92 -3.97
N ASP A 60 6.08 -16.66 -4.40
CA ASP A 60 6.75 -15.60 -3.65
C ASP A 60 6.08 -15.38 -2.29
N LEU A 61 4.73 -15.40 -2.24
CA LEU A 61 3.98 -15.24 -0.99
C LEU A 61 4.27 -16.40 -0.03
N GLN A 62 4.23 -17.64 -0.50
CA GLN A 62 4.57 -18.80 0.32
C GLN A 62 6.00 -18.73 0.86
N THR A 63 6.94 -18.19 0.07
CA THR A 63 8.34 -18.02 0.51
C THR A 63 8.44 -16.97 1.61
N LEU A 64 7.82 -15.80 1.41
CA LEU A 64 7.77 -14.72 2.39
C LEU A 64 7.12 -15.18 3.70
N THR A 65 6.00 -15.91 3.61
CA THR A 65 5.15 -16.24 4.75
C THR A 65 5.44 -17.63 5.34
N ASN A 66 6.61 -18.23 5.07
CA ASN A 66 6.95 -19.57 5.58
C ASN A 66 7.33 -19.62 7.08
N GLY A 67 7.08 -18.52 7.82
CA GLY A 67 7.38 -18.38 9.25
C GLY A 67 7.34 -16.91 9.69
N PHE A 68 7.24 -16.66 10.99
CA PHE A 68 7.16 -15.31 11.56
C PHE A 68 8.46 -14.54 11.38
N HIS A 69 8.38 -13.27 11.01
CA HIS A 69 9.52 -12.40 10.77
C HIS A 69 9.27 -11.00 11.36
N PRO A 70 9.21 -10.86 12.70
CA PRO A 70 9.22 -9.55 13.36
C PRO A 70 10.38 -8.67 12.91
N TYR A 71 10.14 -7.37 12.79
CA TYR A 71 11.11 -6.38 12.29
C TYR A 71 12.49 -6.43 12.96
N ASN A 72 12.59 -6.95 14.18
CA ASN A 72 13.84 -7.07 14.96
C ASN A 72 14.35 -8.52 15.08
N SER A 73 13.94 -9.41 14.18
CA SER A 73 14.33 -10.82 14.20
C SER A 73 15.31 -11.16 13.08
N HIS A 74 16.18 -12.15 13.32
CA HIS A 74 17.07 -12.68 12.27
C HIS A 74 16.34 -13.14 11.03
N ARG A 75 15.12 -13.64 11.20
CA ARG A 75 14.30 -14.07 10.07
C ARG A 75 13.84 -12.91 9.20
N ASN A 76 13.66 -11.71 9.77
CA ASN A 76 13.40 -10.50 9.00
C ASN A 76 14.63 -10.11 8.15
N ASP A 77 15.85 -10.31 8.67
CA ASP A 77 17.09 -10.11 7.90
C ASP A 77 17.21 -11.08 6.71
N GLU A 78 16.79 -12.34 6.92
CA GLU A 78 16.70 -13.35 5.85
C GLU A 78 15.67 -12.96 4.79
N VAL A 79 14.50 -12.49 5.21
CA VAL A 79 13.44 -12.00 4.30
C VAL A 79 13.93 -10.79 3.51
N HIS A 80 14.58 -9.83 4.15
CA HIS A 80 15.18 -8.66 3.50
C HIS A 80 16.18 -9.07 2.41
N SER A 81 17.09 -9.99 2.75
CA SER A 81 18.09 -10.52 1.80
C SER A 81 17.43 -11.26 0.63
N TRP A 82 16.39 -12.03 0.90
CA TRP A 82 15.61 -12.71 -0.14
C TRP A 82 14.88 -11.72 -1.06
N LEU A 83 14.27 -10.67 -0.50
CA LEU A 83 13.58 -9.63 -1.26
C LEU A 83 14.52 -8.91 -2.23
N LEU A 84 15.68 -8.46 -1.76
CA LEU A 84 16.69 -7.83 -2.63
C LEU A 84 17.08 -8.74 -3.78
N LYS A 85 17.42 -10.00 -3.48
CA LYS A 85 17.75 -10.99 -4.51
C LYS A 85 16.60 -11.18 -5.50
N ARG A 86 15.36 -11.24 -5.00
CA ARG A 86 14.17 -11.43 -5.83
C ARG A 86 13.93 -10.24 -6.74
N ILE A 87 14.04 -9.02 -6.23
CA ILE A 87 13.90 -7.76 -6.98
C ILE A 87 14.93 -7.71 -8.12
N HIS A 88 16.21 -7.97 -7.84
CA HIS A 88 17.24 -8.00 -8.87
C HIS A 88 16.95 -9.06 -9.94
N ALA A 89 16.55 -10.27 -9.53
CA ALA A 89 16.19 -11.32 -10.48
C ALA A 89 15.00 -10.93 -11.38
N LEU A 90 14.03 -10.16 -10.87
CA LEU A 90 12.90 -9.67 -11.66
C LEU A 90 13.35 -8.62 -12.67
N ILE A 91 14.18 -7.66 -12.25
CA ILE A 91 14.75 -6.63 -13.13
C ILE A 91 15.60 -7.26 -14.24
N ASP A 92 16.41 -8.27 -13.90
CA ASP A 92 17.26 -8.99 -14.86
C ASP A 92 16.45 -9.85 -15.85
N SER A 93 15.26 -10.29 -15.43
CA SER A 93 14.33 -11.06 -16.28
C SER A 93 13.48 -10.20 -17.21
N ALA A 94 13.53 -8.88 -17.07
CA ALA A 94 12.76 -7.96 -17.90
C ALA A 94 13.19 -8.03 -19.37
N PRO A 95 12.27 -7.81 -20.33
CA PRO A 95 12.57 -7.85 -21.76
C PRO A 95 13.80 -7.04 -22.18
N PRO A 96 14.51 -7.45 -23.24
CA PRO A 96 15.60 -6.65 -23.80
C PRO A 96 15.06 -5.34 -24.38
N ALA A 97 15.90 -4.30 -24.46
CA ALA A 97 15.52 -2.98 -24.97
C ALA A 97 14.87 -3.03 -26.38
N SER A 98 15.30 -3.97 -27.22
CA SER A 98 14.75 -4.18 -28.56
C SER A 98 13.25 -4.51 -28.58
N GLU A 99 12.72 -5.12 -27.51
CA GLU A 99 11.29 -5.45 -27.41
C GLU A 99 10.46 -4.18 -27.16
N TYR A 100 10.95 -3.27 -26.32
CA TYR A 100 10.33 -1.97 -26.09
C TYR A 100 10.39 -1.10 -27.35
N GLU A 101 11.54 -1.10 -28.05
CA GLU A 101 11.70 -0.36 -29.31
C GLU A 101 10.69 -0.82 -30.38
N SER A 102 10.33 -2.12 -30.39
CA SER A 102 9.37 -2.69 -31.33
C SER A 102 7.95 -2.12 -31.18
N VAL A 103 7.63 -1.60 -29.99
CA VAL A 103 6.37 -0.92 -29.67
C VAL A 103 6.53 0.59 -29.49
N HIS A 104 7.65 1.16 -29.92
CA HIS A 104 8.00 2.58 -29.79
C HIS A 104 8.07 3.10 -28.34
N GLU A 105 8.47 2.24 -27.41
CA GLU A 105 8.71 2.58 -26.01
C GLU A 105 10.22 2.49 -25.67
N GLU A 106 10.67 3.21 -24.64
CA GLU A 106 12.02 3.07 -24.09
C GLU A 106 11.98 2.18 -22.85
N LYS A 107 12.93 1.24 -22.73
CA LYS A 107 13.07 0.44 -21.51
C LYS A 107 13.33 1.36 -20.31
N PRO A 108 12.51 1.32 -19.25
CA PRO A 108 12.68 2.22 -18.13
C PRO A 108 13.95 1.91 -17.33
N ALA A 109 14.56 2.96 -16.79
CA ALA A 109 15.69 2.81 -15.88
C ALA A 109 15.18 2.47 -14.48
N VAL A 110 15.70 1.40 -13.90
CA VAL A 110 15.32 0.93 -12.56
C VAL A 110 16.51 1.08 -11.61
N PHE A 111 16.26 1.65 -10.44
CA PHE A 111 17.25 1.86 -9.39
C PHE A 111 16.74 1.22 -8.09
N VAL A 112 17.59 0.45 -7.43
CA VAL A 112 17.28 -0.20 -6.16
C VAL A 112 18.11 0.47 -5.06
N PHE A 113 17.43 0.94 -4.02
CA PHE A 113 18.03 1.51 -2.82
C PHE A 113 17.76 0.57 -1.64
N ASP A 114 18.83 0.24 -0.94
CA ASP A 114 18.83 -0.58 0.27
C ASP A 114 19.22 0.32 1.44
N ASP A 115 18.22 0.72 2.25
CA ASP A 115 18.44 1.58 3.41
C ASP A 115 18.71 0.73 4.66
N THR A 116 19.99 0.61 4.96
CA THR A 116 20.54 0.00 6.19
C THR A 116 21.26 1.03 7.07
N GLN A 117 21.07 2.34 6.81
CA GLN A 117 21.78 3.40 7.51
C GLN A 117 20.87 4.21 8.44
N SER A 118 19.61 4.38 8.06
CA SER A 118 18.63 5.09 8.88
C SER A 118 18.37 4.33 10.19
N ASN A 119 18.30 5.05 11.31
CA ASN A 119 17.96 4.48 12.60
C ASN A 119 16.99 5.38 13.37
N LEU A 120 16.30 4.78 14.34
CA LEU A 120 15.35 5.46 15.20
C LEU A 120 15.58 5.02 16.64
N THR A 121 15.66 6.00 17.55
CA THR A 121 15.70 5.76 19.00
C THR A 121 14.58 6.55 19.67
N PHE A 122 13.73 5.87 20.45
CA PHE A 122 12.72 6.56 21.26
C PHE A 122 12.47 5.84 22.59
N SER A 123 12.02 6.59 23.59
CA SER A 123 11.59 6.05 24.88
C SER A 123 10.06 6.01 24.95
N GLY A 124 9.50 4.86 25.33
CA GLY A 124 8.08 4.73 25.63
C GLY A 124 7.70 5.62 26.81
N ARG A 125 6.80 6.59 26.58
CA ARG A 125 6.31 7.47 27.65
C ARG A 125 5.65 6.64 28.74
N GLY A 126 6.24 6.63 29.94
CA GLY A 126 5.68 6.02 31.14
C GLY A 126 5.93 4.51 31.33
N SER A 127 6.56 3.81 30.37
CA SER A 127 6.84 2.36 30.49
C SER A 127 8.29 2.02 30.84
N GLY A 128 9.21 2.98 30.79
CA GLY A 128 10.66 2.72 30.96
C GLY A 128 11.29 1.92 29.82
N LEU A 129 10.54 1.67 28.73
CA LEU A 129 11.02 0.94 27.55
C LEU A 129 11.81 1.88 26.63
N GLY A 130 13.08 1.58 26.37
CA GLY A 130 13.84 2.16 25.27
C GLY A 130 13.73 1.28 24.04
N VAL A 131 13.45 1.88 22.88
CA VAL A 131 13.41 1.19 21.59
C VAL A 131 14.49 1.77 20.69
N TYR A 132 15.29 0.88 20.10
CA TYR A 132 16.25 1.17 19.05
C TYR A 132 15.88 0.34 17.82
N PHE A 133 15.90 0.95 16.65
CA PHE A 133 15.59 0.30 15.39
C PHE A 133 16.54 0.79 14.30
N GLU A 134 17.07 -0.14 13.50
CA GLU A 134 17.80 0.13 12.27
C GLU A 134 16.91 -0.22 11.09
N SER A 135 16.86 0.66 10.11
CA SER A 135 16.06 0.46 8.92
C SER A 135 16.63 -0.69 8.09
N THR A 136 15.71 -1.36 7.40
CA THR A 136 15.97 -2.35 6.36
C THR A 136 15.00 -2.08 5.19
N ASN A 137 14.72 -0.80 4.95
CA ASN A 137 13.76 -0.40 3.91
C ASN A 137 14.38 -0.61 2.53
N ILE A 138 13.61 -1.22 1.63
CA ILE A 138 13.98 -1.37 0.23
C ILE A 138 13.12 -0.41 -0.61
N MET A 139 13.75 0.41 -1.44
CA MET A 139 13.06 1.29 -2.37
C MET A 139 13.46 0.96 -3.81
N VAL A 140 12.48 0.72 -4.67
CA VAL A 140 12.71 0.51 -6.11
C VAL A 140 12.14 1.71 -6.85
N TYR A 141 13.02 2.47 -7.48
CA TYR A 141 12.68 3.63 -8.30
C TYR A 141 12.69 3.25 -9.77
N ILE A 142 11.53 3.33 -10.41
CA ILE A 142 11.39 3.13 -11.85
C ILE A 142 11.15 4.51 -12.48
N ARG A 143 12.12 4.97 -13.26
CA ARG A 143 12.09 6.31 -13.84
C ARG A 143 11.05 6.40 -14.96
N GLY A 144 10.21 7.42 -14.90
CA GLY A 144 9.26 7.73 -15.97
C GLY A 144 9.95 8.28 -17.22
N TRP A 145 9.39 8.00 -18.39
CA TRP A 145 9.86 8.50 -19.69
C TRP A 145 9.84 10.03 -19.89
N GLU A 146 8.97 10.74 -19.16
CA GLU A 146 8.85 12.21 -19.20
C GLU A 146 9.85 12.88 -18.25
N GLU A 147 10.54 12.11 -17.42
CA GLU A 147 11.48 12.63 -16.43
C GLU A 147 12.84 12.89 -17.07
N GLU A 148 13.49 13.96 -16.59
CA GLU A 148 14.87 14.25 -16.96
C GLU A 148 15.79 13.10 -16.51
N ARG A 149 16.86 12.86 -17.27
CA ARG A 149 17.76 11.73 -17.00
C ARG A 149 18.69 11.96 -15.80
N GLU A 150 18.65 13.15 -15.22
CA GLU A 150 19.44 13.55 -14.06
C GLU A 150 18.95 12.84 -12.79
N ARG A 151 19.89 12.36 -11.99
CA ARG A 151 19.60 11.72 -10.71
C ARG A 151 19.46 12.78 -9.64
N TRP A 152 18.33 13.49 -9.65
CA TRP A 152 18.09 14.61 -8.74
C TRP A 152 18.24 14.25 -7.25
N TRP A 153 18.07 12.97 -6.88
CA TRP A 153 18.29 12.48 -5.51
C TRP A 153 19.77 12.45 -5.08
N GLU A 154 20.72 12.61 -6.00
CA GLU A 154 22.16 12.73 -5.69
C GLU A 154 22.55 14.18 -5.36
N ASP A 155 21.69 15.16 -5.68
CA ASP A 155 21.88 16.58 -5.35
C ASP A 155 21.05 16.96 -4.11
N PRO A 156 21.66 17.50 -3.03
CA PRO A 156 20.92 18.03 -1.87
C PRO A 156 19.87 19.10 -2.20
N HIS A 157 19.99 19.77 -3.35
CA HIS A 157 19.03 20.75 -3.86
C HIS A 157 18.21 20.24 -5.05
N GLY A 158 18.45 19.01 -5.50
CA GLY A 158 17.74 18.39 -6.59
C GLY A 158 16.28 18.18 -6.25
N ARG A 159 15.43 18.32 -7.28
CA ARG A 159 14.00 18.06 -7.19
C ARG A 159 13.57 17.25 -8.40
N PRO A 160 12.61 16.34 -8.26
CA PRO A 160 12.06 15.64 -9.41
C PRO A 160 11.44 16.66 -10.37
N ALA A 161 11.90 16.63 -11.62
CA ALA A 161 11.29 17.37 -12.72
C ALA A 161 10.22 16.48 -13.36
N GLY A 162 8.94 16.90 -13.34
CA GLY A 162 7.86 16.13 -13.97
C GLY A 162 6.48 16.35 -13.35
N LYS A 163 5.52 15.53 -13.76
CA LYS A 163 4.11 15.58 -13.30
C LYS A 163 3.87 14.90 -11.94
N GLY A 164 4.92 14.41 -11.29
CA GLY A 164 4.87 13.62 -10.06
C GLY A 164 5.11 12.13 -10.31
N GLY A 165 5.00 11.33 -9.23
CA GLY A 165 5.20 9.89 -9.26
C GLY A 165 4.11 9.17 -8.47
N VAL A 166 4.01 7.86 -8.68
CA VAL A 166 3.11 6.98 -7.91
C VAL A 166 3.94 6.24 -6.88
N LEU A 167 3.59 6.39 -5.61
CA LEU A 167 4.17 5.61 -4.52
C LEU A 167 3.27 4.40 -4.24
N VAL A 168 3.83 3.21 -4.39
CA VAL A 168 3.24 1.96 -3.91
C VAL A 168 4.12 1.44 -2.79
N ASN A 169 3.52 1.04 -1.68
CA ASN A 169 4.22 0.59 -0.49
C ASN A 169 3.53 -0.64 0.11
N ALA A 170 4.33 -1.48 0.75
CA ALA A 170 3.91 -2.55 1.63
C ALA A 170 4.97 -2.69 2.73
N HIS A 171 4.60 -3.24 3.88
CA HIS A 171 5.57 -3.65 4.89
C HIS A 171 5.78 -5.16 4.81
N TYR A 172 7.02 -5.61 4.95
CA TYR A 172 7.36 -7.02 4.81
C TYR A 172 7.62 -7.72 6.13
N ASP A 173 7.65 -7.00 7.26
CA ASP A 173 7.75 -7.59 8.58
C ASP A 173 6.39 -8.19 9.00
N SER A 174 6.42 -9.20 9.87
CA SER A 174 5.22 -9.77 10.49
C SER A 174 5.18 -9.48 11.98
N VAL A 175 4.01 -9.63 12.61
CA VAL A 175 3.97 -9.76 14.07
C VAL A 175 4.57 -11.10 14.53
N SER A 176 4.93 -11.19 15.81
CA SER A 176 5.52 -12.40 16.41
C SER A 176 4.57 -13.60 16.52
N THR A 177 3.28 -13.41 16.22
CA THR A 177 2.23 -14.42 16.31
C THR A 177 1.52 -14.70 14.99
N GLY A 178 2.03 -14.16 13.87
CA GLY A 178 1.37 -14.23 12.57
C GLY A 178 2.36 -14.36 11.43
N TYR A 179 2.01 -15.13 10.40
CA TYR A 179 2.86 -15.40 9.24
C TYR A 179 3.00 -14.23 8.26
N GLY A 180 2.26 -13.14 8.48
CA GLY A 180 2.33 -11.95 7.64
C GLY A 180 1.71 -12.09 6.25
N ALA A 181 0.82 -13.07 6.01
CA ALA A 181 0.30 -13.30 4.66
C ALA A 181 -0.61 -12.18 4.15
N THR A 182 -1.65 -11.84 4.89
CA THR A 182 -2.55 -10.73 4.51
C THR A 182 -2.07 -9.37 4.99
N ASP A 183 -1.20 -9.35 6.01
CA ASP A 183 -0.71 -8.16 6.69
C ASP A 183 0.82 -8.28 6.84
N ASP A 184 1.62 -7.88 5.84
CA ASP A 184 1.19 -7.33 4.53
C ASP A 184 1.88 -8.04 3.34
N GLY A 185 2.04 -9.35 3.45
CA GLY A 185 2.68 -10.18 2.44
C GLY A 185 2.00 -10.11 1.06
N VAL A 186 0.67 -10.00 1.01
CA VAL A 186 -0.08 -9.78 -0.25
C VAL A 186 0.32 -8.43 -0.88
N GLY A 187 0.51 -7.38 -0.09
CA GLY A 187 1.02 -6.09 -0.56
C GLY A 187 2.43 -6.22 -1.14
N VAL A 188 3.32 -6.94 -0.46
CA VAL A 188 4.71 -7.16 -0.89
C VAL A 188 4.77 -7.89 -2.24
N VAL A 189 4.06 -9.01 -2.39
CA VAL A 189 4.09 -9.76 -3.67
C VAL A 189 3.37 -9.02 -4.79
N SER A 190 2.41 -8.15 -4.46
CA SER A 190 1.81 -7.24 -5.45
C SER A 190 2.85 -6.23 -5.96
N CYS A 191 3.68 -5.67 -5.07
CA CYS A 191 4.80 -4.80 -5.46
C CYS A 191 5.82 -5.55 -6.33
N LEU A 192 6.14 -6.80 -6.02
CA LEU A 192 7.05 -7.62 -6.85
C LEU A 192 6.49 -7.82 -8.27
N GLN A 193 5.20 -8.11 -8.40
CA GLN A 193 4.56 -8.22 -9.72
C GLN A 193 4.51 -6.88 -10.47
N LEU A 194 4.34 -5.76 -9.77
CA LEU A 194 4.44 -4.43 -10.37
C LEU A 194 5.85 -4.14 -10.89
N ILE A 195 6.89 -4.45 -10.11
CA ILE A 195 8.28 -4.31 -10.55
C ILE A 195 8.47 -5.12 -11.82
N LYS A 196 8.12 -6.41 -11.82
CA LYS A 196 8.24 -7.28 -13.00
C LYS A 196 7.52 -6.74 -14.24
N ARG A 197 6.36 -6.12 -14.05
CA ARG A 197 5.53 -5.62 -15.16
C ARG A 197 6.02 -4.28 -15.72
N ILE A 198 6.62 -3.45 -14.88
CA ILE A 198 6.99 -2.07 -15.22
C ILE A 198 8.49 -1.96 -15.53
N SER A 199 9.33 -2.90 -15.06
CA SER A 199 10.75 -3.00 -15.44
C SER A 199 10.95 -3.56 -16.84
#